data_AF-A0A6G8QUZ5-F1
#
_entry.id   AF-A0A6G8QUZ5-F1
#
_cell.length_a   1.000
_cell.length_b   1.000
_cell.length_c   1.000
_cell.angle_alpha   90.00
_cell.angle_beta   90.00
_cell.angle_gamma   90.00
#
_symmetry.space_group_name_H-M   'P 1'
#
loop_
_entity.id
_entity.type
_entity.pdbx_description
1 polymer ?
#
loop_
_entity_poly.entity_id
_entity_poly.type
_entity_poly.pdbx_seq_one_letter_code
_entity_poly.pdbx_strand_id
1 'polypeptide(L)'
;VFSWLFMLGSSGARFSDPVIWWIIGFISLFTIGGVTGVVLSASVLDSILHDTWFVVAHFHYVLSLGSYSTVVIFFIWWWPLITGCTLNKYLLYG
;
A
#
# COMPACT_ATOMS: atom_id res chain seq x y z
N VAL A 1 -8.96 -5.23 -2.93
CA VAL A 1 -7.93 -5.24 -4.00
C VAL A 1 -8.53 -5.19 -5.40
N PHE A 2 -9.23 -6.23 -5.88
CA PHE A 2 -9.75 -6.26 -7.26
C PHE A 2 -10.72 -5.12 -7.62
N SER A 3 -11.65 -4.78 -6.74
CA SER A 3 -12.56 -3.65 -6.95
C SER A 3 -11.82 -2.31 -7.10
N TRP A 4 -10.74 -2.10 -6.34
CA TRP A 4 -9.92 -0.89 -6.47
C TRP A 4 -9.13 -0.84 -7.78
N LEU A 5 -8.59 -1.98 -8.23
CA LEU A 5 -7.94 -2.07 -9.54
C LEU A 5 -8.93 -1.76 -10.68
N PHE A 6 -10.14 -2.30 -10.60
CA PHE A 6 -11.18 -2.02 -11.57
C PHE A 6 -11.59 -0.54 -11.57
N MET A 7 -11.77 0.05 -10.39
CA MET A 7 -12.05 1.48 -10.24
C MET A 7 -10.94 2.33 -10.88
N LEU A 8 -9.66 2.06 -10.57
CA LEU A 8 -8.54 2.80 -11.14
C LEU A 8 -8.48 2.67 -12.66
N GLY A 9 -8.63 1.45 -13.20
CA GLY A 9 -8.63 1.19 -14.64
C GLY A 9 -9.78 1.87 -15.38
N SER A 10 -10.96 1.99 -14.75
CA SER A 10 -12.13 2.62 -15.36
C SER A 10 -12.20 4.14 -15.15
N SER A 11 -11.44 4.70 -14.20
CA SER A 11 -11.59 6.09 -13.75
C SER A 11 -11.00 7.16 -14.67
N GLY A 12 -10.37 6.80 -15.79
CA GLY A 12 -9.66 7.77 -16.65
C GLY A 12 -8.58 8.53 -15.87
N ALA A 13 -7.97 7.87 -14.88
CA ALA A 13 -7.05 8.48 -13.92
C ALA A 13 -5.87 9.18 -14.62
N ARG A 14 -5.56 10.39 -14.17
CA ARG A 14 -4.40 11.14 -14.67
C ARG A 14 -3.13 10.62 -14.01
N PHE A 15 -2.35 9.81 -14.72
CA PHE A 15 -1.06 9.30 -14.24
C PHE A 15 -0.03 10.39 -13.83
N SER A 16 -0.32 11.66 -14.13
CA SER A 16 0.43 12.84 -13.71
C SER A 16 0.12 13.34 -12.30
N ASP A 17 -0.80 12.71 -11.56
CA ASP A 17 -1.01 12.99 -10.14
C ASP A 17 -0.24 11.99 -9.26
N PRO A 18 0.61 12.46 -8.32
CA PRO A 18 1.47 11.59 -7.52
C PRO A 18 0.70 10.65 -6.59
N VAL A 19 -0.51 11.03 -6.17
CA VAL A 19 -1.37 10.22 -5.29
C VAL A 19 -1.72 8.87 -5.93
N ILE A 20 -1.87 8.81 -7.25
CA ILE A 20 -2.16 7.56 -7.95
C ILE A 20 -1.00 6.57 -7.81
N TRP A 21 0.25 7.04 -7.87
CA TRP A 21 1.42 6.20 -7.66
C TRP A 21 1.50 5.64 -6.24
N TRP A 22 1.14 6.44 -5.23
CA TRP A 22 1.01 5.97 -3.85
C TRP A 22 -0.06 4.88 -3.71
N ILE A 23 -1.22 5.03 -4.36
CA ILE A 23 -2.30 4.02 -4.33
C ILE A 23 -1.88 2.74 -5.05
N ILE A 24 -1.23 2.84 -6.21
CA ILE A 24 -0.73 1.67 -6.96
C ILE A 24 0.34 0.93 -6.14
N GLY A 25 1.26 1.67 -5.52
CA GLY A 25 2.27 1.12 -4.62
C GLY A 25 1.65 0.38 -3.43
N PHE A 26 0.66 0.99 -2.77
CA PHE A 26 -0.10 0.37 -1.69
C PHE A 26 -0.76 -0.94 -2.14
N ILE A 27 -1.50 -0.94 -3.25
CA ILE A 27 -2.20 -2.14 -3.74
C ILE A 27 -1.19 -3.26 -4.04
N SER A 28 -0.05 -2.93 -4.64
CA SER A 28 0.98 -3.91 -5.00
C SER A 28 1.62 -4.54 -3.77
N LEU A 29 2.09 -3.72 -2.82
CA LEU A 29 2.77 -4.19 -1.62
C LEU A 29 1.83 -4.92 -0.67
N PHE A 30 0.59 -4.43 -0.53
CA PHE A 30 -0.45 -5.12 0.24
C PHE A 30 -0.79 -6.49 -0.37
N THR A 31 -0.78 -6.61 -1.70
CA THR A 31 -1.01 -7.90 -2.38
C THR A 31 0.14 -8.88 -2.11
N ILE A 32 1.40 -8.44 -2.19
CA ILE A 32 2.57 -9.26 -1.86
C ILE A 32 2.54 -9.71 -0.38
N GLY A 33 2.23 -8.78 0.53
CA GLY A 33 2.01 -9.08 1.94
C GLY A 33 0.88 -10.09 2.15
N GLY A 34 -0.24 -9.94 1.44
CA GLY A 34 -1.35 -10.88 1.47
C GLY A 34 -0.95 -12.29 1.00
N VAL A 35 -0.21 -12.40 -0.11
CA VAL A 35 0.26 -13.70 -0.63
C VAL A 35 1.20 -14.40 0.36
N THR A 36 2.15 -13.67 0.96
CA THR A 36 3.02 -14.24 2.01
C THR A 36 2.24 -14.66 3.26
N GLY A 37 1.12 -13.99 3.57
CA GLY A 37 0.22 -14.40 4.66
C GLY A 37 -0.54 -15.69 4.36
N VAL A 38 -0.96 -15.89 3.11
CA VAL A 38 -1.54 -17.18 2.67
C VAL A 38 -0.52 -18.31 2.84
N VAL A 39 0.75 -18.06 2.53
CA VAL A 39 1.84 -19.03 2.75
C VAL A 39 1.98 -19.40 4.23
N LEU A 40 1.96 -18.41 5.14
CA LEU A 40 2.00 -18.64 6.59
C LEU A 40 0.75 -19.30 7.16
N SER A 41 -0.40 -19.20 6.48
CA SER A 41 -1.63 -19.89 6.91
C SER A 41 -1.54 -21.42 6.77
N ALA A 42 -0.59 -21.93 5.99
CA ALA A 42 -0.34 -23.35 5.83
C ALA A 42 0.55 -23.87 6.97
N SER A 43 -0.04 -24.63 7.90
CA SER A 43 0.65 -25.13 9.10
C SER A 43 1.93 -25.92 8.83
N VAL A 44 1.98 -26.67 7.73
CA VAL A 44 3.19 -27.41 7.30
C VAL A 44 4.33 -26.45 6.98
N LEU A 45 4.05 -25.35 6.26
CA LEU A 45 5.06 -24.35 5.93
C LEU A 45 5.40 -23.48 7.14
N ASP A 46 4.41 -23.12 7.95
CA ASP A 46 4.62 -22.35 9.18
C ASP A 46 5.60 -23.07 10.11
N SER A 47 5.51 -24.39 10.27
CA SER A 47 6.46 -25.16 11.08
C SER A 47 7.95 -24.99 10.69
N ILE A 48 8.23 -24.66 9.43
CA ILE A 48 9.59 -24.44 8.90
C ILE A 48 9.98 -22.96 8.93
N LEU A 49 9.00 -22.08 8.71
CA LEU A 49 9.20 -20.64 8.55
C LEU A 49 9.02 -19.86 9.85
N HIS A 50 8.49 -20.51 10.90
CA HIS A 50 8.31 -19.93 12.22
C HIS A 50 9.64 -19.36 12.76
N ASP A 51 9.58 -18.20 13.40
CA ASP A 51 10.73 -17.44 13.92
C ASP A 51 11.83 -17.09 12.90
N THR A 52 11.55 -17.19 11.60
CA THR A 52 12.48 -16.73 10.56
C THR A 52 12.16 -15.31 10.10
N TRP A 53 13.12 -14.71 9.39
CA TRP A 53 12.95 -13.42 8.73
C TRP A 53 11.79 -13.38 7.74
N PHE A 54 11.28 -14.54 7.29
CA PHE A 54 10.10 -14.62 6.45
C PHE A 54 8.85 -14.07 7.15
N VAL A 55 8.64 -14.44 8.41
CA VAL A 55 7.52 -13.96 9.23
C VAL A 55 7.66 -12.46 9.50
N VAL A 56 8.87 -12.01 9.84
CA VAL A 56 9.16 -10.58 10.05
C VAL A 56 8.86 -9.77 8.79
N ALA A 57 9.31 -10.24 7.62
CA ALA A 57 9.05 -9.59 6.34
C ALA A 57 7.56 -9.53 6.03
N HIS A 58 6.82 -10.64 6.22
CA HIS A 58 5.37 -10.67 6.04
C HIS A 58 4.66 -9.56 6.85
N PHE A 59 4.96 -9.47 8.16
CA PHE A 59 4.36 -8.46 9.01
C PHE A 59 4.72 -7.03 8.58
N HIS A 60 5.95 -6.78 8.15
CA HIS A 60 6.32 -5.46 7.63
C HIS A 60 5.57 -5.14 6.33
N TYR A 61 5.44 -6.08 5.39
CA TYR A 61 4.65 -5.86 4.17
C TYR A 61 3.19 -5.50 4.44
N VAL A 62 2.57 -6.07 5.47
CA VAL A 62 1.16 -5.79 5.79
C VAL A 62 1.01 -4.54 6.67
N LEU A 63 1.84 -4.37 7.70
CA LEU A 63 1.73 -3.26 8.65
C LEU A 63 2.41 -2.00 8.12
N SER A 64 3.71 -2.03 7.82
CA SER A 64 4.44 -0.82 7.44
C SER A 64 4.15 -0.38 6.01
N LEU A 65 3.81 -1.30 5.11
CA LEU A 65 3.53 -0.97 3.71
C LEU A 65 2.03 -0.96 3.38
N GLY A 66 1.17 -1.32 4.36
CA GLY A 66 -0.28 -1.23 4.26
C GLY A 66 -0.87 -0.09 5.11
N SER A 67 -0.75 -0.17 6.44
CA SER A 67 -1.42 0.79 7.33
C SER A 67 -0.77 2.17 7.28
N TYR A 68 0.57 2.23 7.32
CA TYR A 68 1.30 3.51 7.27
C TYR A 68 1.09 4.27 5.95
N SER A 69 1.18 3.59 4.79
CA SER A 69 0.93 4.23 3.50
C SER A 69 -0.49 4.79 3.37
N THR A 70 -1.47 4.14 4.01
CA THR A 70 -2.85 4.62 4.04
C THR A 70 -2.98 5.92 4.82
N VAL A 71 -2.28 6.05 5.96
CA VAL A 71 -2.23 7.29 6.75
C VAL A 71 -1.59 8.42 5.95
N VAL A 72 -0.52 8.13 5.20
CA VAL A 72 0.15 9.10 4.34
C VAL A 72 -0.77 9.58 3.21
N ILE A 73 -1.47 8.67 2.52
CA ILE A 73 -2.43 9.02 1.46
C ILE A 73 -3.58 9.86 2.03
N PHE A 74 -4.10 9.49 3.19
CA PHE A 74 -5.13 10.27 3.89
C PHE A 74 -4.65 11.70 4.16
N PHE A 75 -3.44 11.85 4.69
CA PHE A 75 -2.86 13.16 4.97
C PHE A 75 -2.72 14.00 3.69
N ILE A 76 -2.14 13.44 2.62
CA ILE A 76 -1.97 14.14 1.34
C ILE A 76 -3.31 14.57 0.76
N TRP A 77 -4.33 13.71 0.85
CA TRP A 77 -5.66 13.99 0.30
C TRP A 77 -6.39 15.12 1.06
N TRP A 78 -6.32 15.11 2.39
CA TRP A 78 -7.04 16.08 3.23
C TRP A 78 -6.26 17.38 3.45
N TRP A 79 -4.96 17.42 3.15
CA TRP A 79 -4.11 18.59 3.37
C TRP A 79 -4.63 19.91 2.76
N PRO A 80 -5.07 19.95 1.49
CA PRO A 80 -5.56 21.20 0.89
C PRO A 80 -6.85 21.69 1.54
N LEU A 81 -7.66 20.78 2.09
CA LEU A 81 -8.92 21.11 2.75
C LEU A 81 -8.68 21.69 4.15
N ILE A 82 -7.69 21.17 4.89
CA ILE A 82 -7.38 21.62 6.25
C ILE A 82 -6.62 22.96 6.24
N THR A 83 -5.65 23.11 5.33
CA THR A 83 -4.72 24.25 5.35
C THR A 83 -5.02 25.32 4.30
N GLY A 84 -5.83 25.01 3.29
CA GLY A 84 -6.05 25.87 2.13
C GLY A 84 -4.86 25.95 1.16
N CYS A 85 -3.78 25.20 1.40
CA CYS A 85 -2.58 25.18 0.57
C CYS A 85 -2.37 23.81 -0.08
N THR A 86 -1.93 23.77 -1.34
CA THR A 86 -1.61 22.52 -2.04
C THR A 86 -0.15 22.11 -1.80
N LEU A 87 0.10 20.81 -1.59
CA LEU A 87 1.44 20.25 -1.51
C LEU A 87 2.17 20.30 -2.87
N ASN A 88 3.49 20.43 -2.84
CA ASN A 88 4.30 20.42 -4.05
C ASN A 88 4.31 19.02 -4.67
N LYS A 89 3.79 18.91 -5.90
CA LYS A 89 3.70 17.62 -6.61
C LYS A 89 5.07 16.98 -6.84
N TYR A 90 6.12 17.76 -7.11
CA TYR A 90 7.46 17.23 -7.36
C TYR A 90 8.03 16.52 -6.12
N LEU A 91 7.88 17.11 -4.93
CA LEU A 91 8.32 16.49 -3.67
C LEU A 91 7.51 15.25 -3.30
N LEU A 92 6.30 15.09 -3.83
CA LEU A 92 5.45 13.92 -3.58
C LEU A 92 5.79 12.73 -4.48
N TYR A 93 6.53 12.94 -5.56
CA TYR A 93 7.05 11.86 -6.40
C TYR A 93 8.30 11.19 -5.81
N GLY A 94 9.04 11.92 -4.95
CA GLY A 94 10.35 11.54 -4.43
C GLY A 94 11.37 12.63 -4.66
#